data_AF-A0A9X4KKJ1-F1
#
_entry.id   AF-A0A9X4KKJ1-F1
#
_cell.length_a   1.000
_cell.length_b   1.000
_cell.length_c   1.000
_cell.angle_alpha   90.00
_cell.angle_beta   90.00
_cell.angle_gamma   90.00
#
_symmetry.space_group_name_H-M   'P 1'
#
loop_
_entity.id
_entity.type
_entity.pdbx_description
1 polymer ?
#
loop_
_entity_poly.entity_id
_entity_poly.type
_entity_poly.pdbx_seq_one_letter_code
_entity_poly.pdbx_strand_id
1 'polypeptide(L)'
;MEDVVFDDALAWTRAAAFKVGMDVAQPQIGVTFKNSYVYQSDRALLIEHGYQYNTLPEEGYAQNITFENIDVERVEINQFGNYWLGVSASTSGDVSNVLLKNINLRQLGGNSSRISGNATKGGMVNGVAFSDVYVKGKLATSLSDLKMNVNSNVNDVVFANSKLLFDDNFEDGDMAGWTSVSGGWYVPTVGANNVLSSGSRTVTSLTTANAGGSWTDYAYEAKTRMGIADANAGIAFRVQDAYNYYMYRINSSNQKLELYKSVNGQMTLAASTPFTAVEKQWYTMKAVVQGNRISCYVDGQLKMEWTNPAAELKTGGIGFRTTSAGVHFDDAKVSPIIRFSDDFEDGNTTGWTAASGSWSVSSDGLKVLTQHSWTAALMTVGDSWTDYSYEASVKMPVADANAGILFRVQDTNNYYMYRINASNQKLELYKSVSGQLTLVSSTPFAAQANQWYAIKASVKGNAVKGYVDGALKTEWTNPVAELTAGKVGFRTTSADVSFDDAFVLSSN
;
A
#
# COMPACT_ATOMS: atom_id res chain seq x y z
N MET A 1 -1.31 25.69 -11.44
CA MET A 1 -2.47 25.03 -10.79
C MET A 1 -1.90 24.21 -9.66
N GLU A 2 -2.29 24.49 -8.42
CA GLU A 2 -1.62 23.92 -7.24
C GLU A 2 -2.66 23.37 -6.26
N ASP A 3 -2.40 22.19 -5.70
CA ASP A 3 -3.18 21.55 -4.62
C ASP A 3 -4.67 21.40 -4.91
N VAL A 4 -4.99 20.86 -6.10
CA VAL A 4 -6.38 20.66 -6.56
C VAL A 4 -6.80 19.21 -6.42
N VAL A 5 -7.98 18.98 -5.84
CA VAL A 5 -8.58 17.65 -5.71
C VAL A 5 -9.87 17.57 -6.52
N PHE A 6 -9.94 16.60 -7.43
CA PHE A 6 -11.15 16.12 -8.07
C PHE A 6 -11.59 14.85 -7.36
N ASP A 7 -12.83 14.85 -6.84
CA ASP A 7 -13.38 13.77 -6.04
C ASP A 7 -14.76 13.37 -6.61
N ASP A 8 -15.06 12.08 -6.61
CA ASP A 8 -16.35 11.53 -7.05
C ASP A 8 -16.78 11.94 -8.47
N ALA A 9 -15.86 11.82 -9.43
CA ALA A 9 -16.11 12.18 -10.82
C ALA A 9 -16.46 10.96 -11.70
N LEU A 10 -17.41 11.14 -12.62
CA LEU A 10 -17.71 10.20 -13.70
C LEU A 10 -17.21 10.76 -15.03
N ALA A 11 -16.43 9.98 -15.77
CA ALA A 11 -15.96 10.34 -17.10
C ALA A 11 -16.53 9.42 -18.19
N TRP A 12 -17.10 10.03 -19.23
CA TRP A 12 -17.48 9.39 -20.48
C TRP A 12 -17.12 10.31 -21.64
N THR A 13 -16.13 9.93 -22.43
CA THR A 13 -15.53 10.83 -23.42
C THR A 13 -15.00 10.06 -24.63
N ARG A 14 -14.80 10.75 -25.75
CA ARG A 14 -14.07 10.24 -26.91
C ARG A 14 -12.56 10.56 -26.87
N ALA A 15 -12.10 11.18 -25.79
CA ALA A 15 -10.73 11.62 -25.61
C ALA A 15 -10.16 11.13 -24.26
N ALA A 16 -9.32 11.94 -23.61
CA ALA A 16 -8.81 11.65 -22.27
C ALA A 16 -9.88 11.89 -21.20
N ALA A 17 -10.08 10.94 -20.28
CA ALA A 17 -11.07 11.04 -19.21
C ALA A 17 -10.59 11.93 -18.05
N PHE A 18 -9.51 11.56 -17.37
CA PHE A 18 -8.87 12.41 -16.36
C PHE A 18 -7.50 12.83 -16.86
N LYS A 19 -7.30 14.15 -16.99
CA LYS A 19 -6.12 14.71 -17.65
C LYS A 19 -5.45 15.81 -16.84
N VAL A 20 -4.12 15.75 -16.78
CA VAL A 20 -3.22 16.84 -16.41
C VAL A 20 -2.35 17.18 -17.61
N GLY A 21 -2.11 18.46 -17.90
CA GLY A 21 -1.31 18.93 -19.03
C GLY A 21 -2.08 19.13 -20.34
N MET A 22 -1.45 18.77 -21.45
CA MET A 22 -1.71 18.95 -22.89
C MET A 22 -1.98 20.39 -23.28
N ASP A 23 -1.04 20.99 -24.02
CA ASP A 23 -1.04 22.40 -24.42
C ASP A 23 -1.02 23.38 -23.24
N VAL A 24 -0.47 22.94 -22.11
CA VAL A 24 -0.29 23.75 -20.90
C VAL A 24 1.19 24.06 -20.75
N ALA A 25 1.51 25.35 -20.72
CA ALA A 25 2.86 25.88 -20.55
C ALA A 25 3.20 26.27 -19.09
N GLN A 26 2.27 26.04 -18.15
CA GLN A 26 2.39 26.44 -16.75
C GLN A 26 2.55 25.23 -15.82
N PRO A 27 3.20 25.39 -14.65
CA PRO A 27 3.29 24.34 -13.65
C PRO A 27 1.92 23.83 -13.16
N GLN A 28 1.83 22.51 -12.96
CA GLN A 28 0.70 21.84 -12.34
C GLN A 28 1.21 20.92 -11.23
N ILE A 29 0.94 21.28 -9.99
CA ILE A 29 1.55 20.68 -8.80
C ILE A 29 0.45 20.20 -7.84
N GLY A 30 0.59 19.01 -7.25
CA GLY A 30 -0.33 18.57 -6.19
C GLY A 30 -1.74 18.27 -6.68
N VAL A 31 -1.89 17.74 -7.89
CA VAL A 31 -3.22 17.45 -8.47
C VAL A 31 -3.63 16.03 -8.14
N THR A 32 -4.80 15.87 -7.52
CA THR A 32 -5.35 14.54 -7.17
C THR A 32 -6.68 14.30 -7.85
N PHE A 33 -6.83 13.15 -8.51
CA PHE A 33 -8.13 12.58 -8.89
C PHE A 33 -8.40 11.40 -7.98
N LYS A 34 -9.56 11.37 -7.32
CA LYS A 34 -9.89 10.26 -6.43
C LYS A 34 -11.35 9.82 -6.47
N ASN A 35 -11.60 8.59 -6.02
CA ASN A 35 -12.94 8.00 -5.87
C ASN A 35 -13.79 8.12 -7.15
N SER A 36 -13.20 7.89 -8.31
CA SER A 36 -13.78 8.29 -9.60
C SER A 36 -13.97 7.09 -10.54
N TYR A 37 -14.79 7.26 -11.58
CA TYR A 37 -15.15 6.20 -12.52
C TYR A 37 -14.97 6.63 -13.98
N VAL A 38 -14.31 5.81 -14.79
CA VAL A 38 -14.21 5.98 -16.24
C VAL A 38 -15.08 4.93 -16.93
N TYR A 39 -16.22 5.35 -17.45
CA TYR A 39 -17.18 4.46 -18.12
C TYR A 39 -16.74 4.05 -19.53
N GLN A 40 -16.20 5.00 -20.29
CA GLN A 40 -15.65 4.78 -21.62
C GLN A 40 -14.77 5.98 -22.00
N SER A 41 -13.58 5.69 -22.50
CA SER A 41 -12.64 6.70 -22.98
C SER A 41 -11.80 6.18 -24.15
N ASP A 42 -11.05 7.10 -24.76
CA ASP A 42 -9.89 6.73 -25.60
C ASP A 42 -8.66 6.56 -24.72
N ARG A 43 -8.44 7.52 -23.82
CA ARG A 43 -7.34 7.51 -22.85
C ARG A 43 -7.93 7.67 -21.45
N ALA A 44 -7.74 6.70 -20.56
CA ALA A 44 -8.41 6.76 -19.26
C ALA A 44 -7.76 7.81 -18.34
N LEU A 45 -6.47 7.63 -18.05
CA LEU A 45 -5.68 8.53 -17.22
C LEU A 45 -4.54 9.10 -18.07
N LEU A 46 -4.38 10.42 -18.06
CA LEU A 46 -3.39 11.08 -18.90
C LEU A 46 -2.68 12.20 -18.15
N ILE A 47 -1.36 12.12 -18.10
CA ILE A 47 -0.48 13.24 -17.85
C ILE A 47 0.32 13.42 -19.13
N GLU A 48 0.11 14.53 -19.82
CA GLU A 48 0.84 14.86 -21.04
C GLU A 48 1.34 16.30 -20.93
N HIS A 49 2.40 16.54 -20.15
CA HIS A 49 2.77 17.92 -19.80
C HIS A 49 3.66 18.57 -20.87
N GLY A 50 3.39 19.84 -21.16
CA GLY A 50 4.13 20.66 -22.11
C GLY A 50 3.27 21.17 -23.28
N TYR A 51 3.57 22.39 -23.73
CA TYR A 51 3.05 22.97 -24.97
C TYR A 51 4.19 23.09 -25.96
N GLN A 52 4.13 22.36 -27.08
CA GLN A 52 5.27 22.23 -28.02
C GLN A 52 5.70 23.56 -28.67
N TYR A 53 4.83 24.58 -28.63
CA TYR A 53 5.07 25.92 -29.14
C TYR A 53 5.15 26.95 -28.01
N ASN A 54 5.56 26.54 -26.81
CA ASN A 54 5.71 27.43 -25.67
C ASN A 54 6.66 28.59 -25.99
N THR A 55 6.16 29.82 -25.85
CA THR A 55 6.93 31.06 -26.02
C THR A 55 7.28 31.71 -24.69
N LEU A 56 6.92 31.08 -23.56
CA LEU A 56 7.24 31.57 -22.22
C LEU A 56 8.73 31.33 -21.90
N PRO A 57 9.33 32.17 -21.04
CA PRO A 57 10.74 32.04 -20.67
C PRO A 57 11.03 30.80 -19.82
N GLU A 58 10.02 30.24 -19.16
CA GLU A 58 10.10 29.02 -18.36
C GLU A 58 9.17 27.96 -18.93
N GLU A 59 9.63 26.72 -18.93
CA GLU A 59 8.84 25.57 -19.32
C GLU A 59 7.97 25.12 -18.15
N GLY A 60 6.70 24.83 -18.43
CA GLY A 60 5.82 24.25 -17.43
C GLY A 60 6.21 22.79 -17.15
N TYR A 61 5.86 22.31 -15.96
CA TYR A 61 6.08 20.92 -15.54
C TYR A 61 4.87 20.38 -14.76
N ALA A 62 4.79 19.05 -14.61
CA ALA A 62 3.84 18.40 -13.73
C ALA A 62 4.57 17.75 -12.54
N GLN A 63 4.06 17.93 -11.33
CA GLN A 63 4.67 17.36 -10.14
C GLN A 63 3.61 16.93 -9.11
N ASN A 64 3.86 15.85 -8.37
CA ASN A 64 2.99 15.38 -7.27
C ASN A 64 1.55 15.12 -7.75
N ILE A 65 1.40 14.26 -8.77
CA ILE A 65 0.10 13.95 -9.36
C ILE A 65 -0.40 12.60 -8.84
N THR A 66 -1.60 12.57 -8.27
CA THR A 66 -2.17 11.33 -7.71
C THR A 66 -3.45 10.93 -8.44
N PHE A 67 -3.53 9.66 -8.81
CA PHE A 67 -4.77 8.98 -9.15
C PHE A 67 -5.03 7.93 -8.07
N GLU A 68 -6.14 8.05 -7.34
CA GLU A 68 -6.44 7.16 -6.21
C GLU A 68 -7.87 6.61 -6.28
N ASN A 69 -8.05 5.30 -6.07
CA ASN A 69 -9.39 4.70 -6.00
C ASN A 69 -10.23 5.00 -7.25
N ILE A 70 -9.74 4.56 -8.42
CA ILE A 70 -10.40 4.80 -9.72
C ILE A 70 -10.72 3.46 -10.39
N ASP A 71 -11.97 3.32 -10.83
CA ASP A 71 -12.42 2.22 -11.68
C ASP A 71 -12.42 2.64 -13.15
N VAL A 72 -11.74 1.88 -14.01
CA VAL A 72 -11.73 2.06 -15.46
C VAL A 72 -12.45 0.88 -16.11
N GLU A 73 -13.65 1.15 -16.63
CA GLU A 73 -14.48 0.12 -17.24
C GLU A 73 -14.06 -0.17 -18.68
N ARG A 74 -13.98 0.87 -19.52
CA ARG A 74 -13.71 0.71 -20.95
C ARG A 74 -12.77 1.76 -21.51
N VAL A 75 -11.91 1.30 -22.40
CA VAL A 75 -10.92 2.09 -23.13
C VAL A 75 -10.94 1.66 -24.60
N GLU A 76 -12.13 1.69 -25.23
CA GLU A 76 -12.37 1.10 -26.56
C GLU A 76 -12.34 2.12 -27.68
N ILE A 77 -12.61 3.39 -27.37
CA ILE A 77 -12.70 4.44 -28.38
C ILE A 77 -11.29 4.68 -28.91
N ASN A 78 -11.03 4.36 -30.18
CA ASN A 78 -9.69 4.52 -30.75
C ASN A 78 -9.66 5.71 -31.72
N GLN A 79 -9.71 6.92 -31.18
CA GLN A 79 -9.63 8.16 -31.98
C GLN A 79 -8.18 8.63 -32.16
N PHE A 80 -7.37 8.50 -31.10
CA PHE A 80 -6.00 8.99 -31.01
C PHE A 80 -5.00 7.91 -30.55
N GLY A 81 -5.40 6.64 -30.63
CA GLY A 81 -4.63 5.54 -30.07
C GLY A 81 -5.04 5.27 -28.63
N ASN A 82 -5.89 4.25 -28.43
CA ASN A 82 -6.48 3.96 -27.12
C ASN A 82 -5.55 3.18 -26.18
N TYR A 83 -5.40 3.67 -24.95
CA TYR A 83 -4.61 3.08 -23.87
C TYR A 83 -5.07 3.61 -22.51
N TRP A 84 -4.90 2.85 -21.43
CA TRP A 84 -5.42 3.26 -20.13
C TRP A 84 -4.58 4.35 -19.45
N LEU A 85 -3.25 4.35 -19.64
CA LEU A 85 -2.35 5.32 -19.01
C LEU A 85 -1.34 5.90 -19.99
N GLY A 86 -1.25 7.22 -20.01
CA GLY A 86 -0.12 7.94 -20.57
C GLY A 86 0.47 8.87 -19.51
N VAL A 87 1.76 8.72 -19.22
CA VAL A 87 2.53 9.70 -18.45
C VAL A 87 3.68 10.17 -19.33
N SER A 88 3.66 11.42 -19.76
CA SER A 88 4.65 11.91 -20.69
C SER A 88 4.99 13.39 -20.54
N ALA A 89 6.27 13.70 -20.73
CA ALA A 89 6.75 15.03 -21.02
C ALA A 89 6.76 15.24 -22.54
N SER A 90 6.13 16.32 -23.02
CA SER A 90 6.07 16.69 -24.43
C SER A 90 7.12 17.74 -24.82
N THR A 91 7.70 18.45 -23.85
CA THR A 91 8.76 19.45 -24.03
C THR A 91 9.98 19.10 -23.17
N SER A 92 10.78 20.08 -22.77
CA SER A 92 11.83 19.91 -21.76
C SER A 92 11.31 20.02 -20.32
N GLY A 93 10.02 20.29 -20.14
CA GLY A 93 9.37 20.32 -18.83
C GLY A 93 9.07 18.92 -18.32
N ASP A 94 9.54 18.62 -17.11
CA ASP A 94 9.45 17.27 -16.55
C ASP A 94 8.04 16.92 -16.05
N VAL A 95 7.79 15.62 -15.96
CA VAL A 95 6.71 15.06 -15.14
C VAL A 95 7.34 14.30 -13.98
N SER A 96 6.95 14.59 -12.75
CA SER A 96 7.55 13.91 -11.59
C SER A 96 6.58 13.57 -10.45
N ASN A 97 6.94 12.55 -9.67
CA ASN A 97 6.20 12.08 -8.50
C ASN A 97 4.71 11.81 -8.80
N VAL A 98 4.47 10.78 -9.60
CA VAL A 98 3.14 10.33 -10.02
C VAL A 98 2.77 9.08 -9.24
N LEU A 99 1.67 9.14 -8.47
CA LEU A 99 1.17 7.99 -7.71
C LEU A 99 -0.14 7.47 -8.33
N LEU A 100 -0.15 6.19 -8.67
CA LEU A 100 -1.34 5.44 -9.05
C LEU A 100 -1.67 4.44 -7.96
N LYS A 101 -2.73 4.71 -7.21
CA LYS A 101 -3.09 3.95 -6.02
C LYS A 101 -4.49 3.37 -6.13
N ASN A 102 -4.64 2.07 -5.87
CA ASN A 102 -5.94 1.40 -5.88
C ASN A 102 -6.72 1.66 -7.18
N ILE A 103 -6.14 1.29 -8.33
CA ILE A 103 -6.75 1.48 -9.65
C ILE A 103 -7.26 0.13 -10.15
N ASN A 104 -8.54 0.03 -10.51
CA ASN A 104 -9.12 -1.17 -11.09
C ASN A 104 -9.32 -1.00 -12.59
N LEU A 105 -8.67 -1.84 -13.40
CA LEU A 105 -8.65 -1.77 -14.85
C LEU A 105 -9.38 -2.98 -15.44
N ARG A 106 -10.61 -2.81 -15.92
CA ARG A 106 -11.33 -3.86 -16.66
C ARG A 106 -10.84 -3.98 -18.11
N GLN A 107 -10.29 -2.89 -18.64
CA GLN A 107 -9.72 -2.84 -19.98
C GLN A 107 -8.51 -1.90 -20.06
N LEU A 108 -7.46 -2.33 -20.77
CA LEU A 108 -6.21 -1.59 -20.91
C LEU A 108 -6.12 -0.73 -22.18
N GLY A 109 -7.04 -0.94 -23.14
CA GLY A 109 -6.99 -0.35 -24.48
C GLY A 109 -6.28 -1.22 -25.53
N GLY A 110 -6.44 -0.85 -26.79
CA GLY A 110 -5.92 -1.55 -27.96
C GLY A 110 -4.42 -1.36 -28.16
N ASN A 111 -3.88 -0.20 -27.80
CA ASN A 111 -2.46 0.11 -27.84
C ASN A 111 -1.77 -0.14 -26.49
N SER A 112 -0.45 -0.06 -26.45
CA SER A 112 0.29 -0.08 -25.19
C SER A 112 0.17 1.26 -24.48
N SER A 113 -0.05 1.22 -23.17
CA SER A 113 0.16 2.36 -22.28
C SER A 113 1.62 2.78 -22.30
N ARG A 114 1.91 4.01 -21.88
CA ARG A 114 3.26 4.53 -21.94
C ARG A 114 3.64 5.41 -20.76
N ILE A 115 4.90 5.29 -20.38
CA ILE A 115 5.62 6.30 -19.62
C ILE A 115 6.75 6.75 -20.53
N SER A 116 6.81 8.04 -20.86
CA SER A 116 7.78 8.50 -21.85
C SER A 116 8.18 9.95 -21.64
N GLY A 117 9.46 10.19 -21.35
CA GLY A 117 10.06 11.51 -21.51
C GLY A 117 10.26 11.85 -22.99
N ASN A 118 10.70 13.08 -23.27
CA ASN A 118 11.01 13.55 -24.60
C ASN A 118 12.53 13.56 -24.84
N ALA A 119 13.06 12.52 -25.50
CA ALA A 119 14.49 12.41 -25.80
C ALA A 119 15.05 13.57 -26.66
N THR A 120 14.22 14.20 -27.50
CA THR A 120 14.66 15.29 -28.39
C THR A 120 14.70 16.63 -27.66
N LYS A 121 13.78 16.86 -26.73
CA LYS A 121 13.66 18.12 -25.98
C LYS A 121 14.31 18.05 -24.60
N GLY A 122 14.58 16.86 -24.08
CA GLY A 122 15.23 16.63 -22.80
C GLY A 122 14.29 16.44 -21.61
N GLY A 123 12.97 16.52 -21.79
CA GLY A 123 12.02 16.36 -20.70
C GLY A 123 11.98 14.93 -20.19
N MET A 124 11.99 14.76 -18.88
CA MET A 124 12.04 13.48 -18.20
C MET A 124 10.69 13.14 -17.57
N VAL A 125 10.48 11.86 -17.33
CA VAL A 125 9.45 11.39 -16.40
C VAL A 125 10.15 10.69 -15.24
N ASN A 126 10.07 11.25 -14.03
CA ASN A 126 10.81 10.75 -12.86
C ASN A 126 9.83 10.41 -11.72
N GLY A 127 9.77 9.15 -11.32
CA GLY A 127 8.93 8.71 -10.20
C GLY A 127 7.50 8.45 -10.62
N VAL A 128 7.21 7.22 -11.04
CA VAL A 128 5.85 6.70 -11.26
C VAL A 128 5.66 5.46 -10.40
N ALA A 129 4.92 5.63 -9.30
CA ALA A 129 4.62 4.56 -8.37
C ALA A 129 3.25 3.94 -8.65
N PHE A 130 3.22 2.62 -8.82
CA PHE A 130 2.02 1.81 -8.86
C PHE A 130 1.84 1.13 -7.50
N SER A 131 0.74 1.43 -6.83
CA SER A 131 0.36 0.83 -5.56
C SER A 131 -1.03 0.22 -5.71
N ASP A 132 -1.13 -1.10 -5.70
CA ASP A 132 -2.42 -1.80 -5.73
C ASP A 132 -3.22 -1.50 -7.03
N VAL A 133 -2.57 -1.67 -8.18
CA VAL A 133 -3.22 -1.54 -9.50
C VAL A 133 -3.62 -2.92 -10.02
N TYR A 134 -4.91 -3.11 -10.30
CA TYR A 134 -5.49 -4.40 -10.69
C TYR A 134 -5.90 -4.37 -12.16
N VAL A 135 -5.56 -5.42 -12.89
CA VAL A 135 -5.99 -5.65 -14.27
C VAL A 135 -6.91 -6.86 -14.29
N LYS A 136 -8.20 -6.63 -14.55
CA LYS A 136 -9.23 -7.67 -14.56
C LYS A 136 -9.21 -8.53 -13.30
N GLY A 137 -9.13 -7.87 -12.14
CA GLY A 137 -9.06 -8.51 -10.83
C GLY A 137 -7.68 -9.03 -10.42
N LYS A 138 -6.68 -9.04 -11.30
CA LYS A 138 -5.31 -9.50 -10.95
C LYS A 138 -4.41 -8.31 -10.60
N LEU A 139 -3.73 -8.36 -9.45
CA LEU A 139 -2.72 -7.36 -9.09
C LEU A 139 -1.58 -7.32 -10.13
N ALA A 140 -1.29 -6.12 -10.63
CA ALA A 140 -0.16 -5.88 -11.51
C ALA A 140 1.13 -5.77 -10.68
N THR A 141 2.15 -6.51 -11.11
CA THR A 141 3.46 -6.56 -10.43
C THR A 141 4.60 -6.13 -11.35
N SER A 142 4.27 -5.82 -12.61
CA SER A 142 5.23 -5.47 -13.65
C SER A 142 4.58 -4.57 -14.70
N LEU A 143 5.41 -3.86 -15.45
CA LEU A 143 4.98 -3.09 -16.63
C LEU A 143 4.26 -3.96 -17.67
N SER A 144 4.63 -5.24 -17.75
CA SER A 144 4.00 -6.19 -18.67
C SER A 144 2.53 -6.47 -18.31
N ASP A 145 2.22 -6.58 -17.01
CA ASP A 145 0.83 -6.74 -16.54
C ASP A 145 -0.02 -5.53 -16.94
N LEU A 146 0.59 -4.34 -17.01
CA LEU A 146 -0.05 -3.07 -17.37
C LEU A 146 -0.04 -2.76 -18.87
N LYS A 147 0.51 -3.66 -19.70
CA LYS A 147 0.72 -3.48 -21.15
C LYS A 147 1.41 -2.14 -21.44
N MET A 148 2.53 -1.89 -20.76
CA MET A 148 3.16 -0.57 -20.74
C MET A 148 4.58 -0.57 -21.29
N ASN A 149 4.87 0.43 -22.10
CA ASN A 149 6.19 0.70 -22.65
C ASN A 149 6.83 1.91 -21.95
N VAL A 150 8.15 1.86 -21.83
CA VAL A 150 8.97 2.90 -21.19
C VAL A 150 10.14 3.23 -22.11
N ASN A 151 10.52 4.51 -22.22
CA ASN A 151 11.69 4.93 -23.00
C ASN A 151 12.87 5.31 -22.10
N SER A 152 14.00 5.67 -22.70
CA SER A 152 15.24 6.01 -22.01
C SER A 152 15.19 7.29 -21.15
N ASN A 153 14.11 8.07 -21.27
CA ASN A 153 13.92 9.33 -20.55
C ASN A 153 12.90 9.17 -19.41
N VAL A 154 12.86 7.97 -18.84
CA VAL A 154 12.02 7.63 -17.70
C VAL A 154 12.88 6.98 -16.63
N ASN A 155 12.66 7.44 -15.41
CA ASN A 155 13.29 6.99 -14.19
C ASN A 155 12.20 6.59 -13.18
N ASP A 156 12.51 5.65 -12.29
CA ASP A 156 11.74 5.36 -11.07
C ASP A 156 10.33 4.87 -11.30
N VAL A 157 10.20 3.77 -12.05
CA VAL A 157 8.92 3.06 -12.14
C VAL A 157 8.88 1.96 -11.09
N VAL A 158 8.13 2.21 -10.02
CA VAL A 158 8.09 1.36 -8.82
C VAL A 158 6.73 0.68 -8.68
N PHE A 159 6.73 -0.59 -8.28
CA PHE A 159 5.52 -1.32 -7.87
C PHE A 159 5.48 -1.43 -6.34
N ALA A 160 5.01 -0.37 -5.68
CA ALA A 160 4.81 -0.28 -4.24
C ALA A 160 3.50 -0.97 -3.81
N ASN A 161 3.35 -2.24 -4.21
CA ASN A 161 2.16 -3.03 -3.94
C ASN A 161 2.08 -3.39 -2.46
N SER A 162 0.97 -3.02 -1.81
CA SER A 162 0.67 -3.55 -0.50
C SER A 162 0.11 -4.95 -0.73
N LYS A 163 0.97 -5.98 -0.73
CA LYS A 163 0.46 -7.37 -0.80
C LYS A 163 -0.60 -7.51 0.29
N LEU A 164 -1.86 -7.69 -0.14
CA LEU A 164 -2.96 -7.83 0.77
C LEU A 164 -2.65 -9.01 1.70
N LEU A 165 -2.98 -8.82 2.98
CA LEU A 165 -2.90 -9.89 3.97
C LEU A 165 -3.91 -10.98 3.65
N PHE A 166 -5.01 -10.58 3.03
CA PHE A 166 -6.12 -11.40 2.58
C PHE A 166 -6.96 -10.61 1.59
N ASP A 167 -7.46 -11.28 0.57
CA ASP A 167 -8.48 -10.77 -0.33
C ASP A 167 -9.40 -11.88 -0.79
N ASP A 168 -10.67 -11.53 -0.99
CA ASP A 168 -11.67 -12.39 -1.58
C ASP A 168 -12.76 -11.54 -2.24
N ASN A 169 -12.90 -11.65 -3.56
CA ASN A 169 -13.96 -11.02 -4.33
C ASN A 169 -15.11 -11.98 -4.64
N PHE A 170 -15.05 -13.23 -4.15
CA PHE A 170 -16.06 -14.27 -4.29
C PHE A 170 -16.39 -14.67 -5.75
N GLU A 171 -15.67 -14.15 -6.75
CA GLU A 171 -16.00 -14.38 -8.16
C GLU A 171 -15.68 -15.82 -8.62
N ASP A 172 -14.89 -16.56 -7.83
CA ASP A 172 -14.70 -18.00 -7.99
C ASP A 172 -15.93 -18.83 -7.55
N GLY A 173 -16.91 -18.20 -6.92
CA GLY A 173 -18.16 -18.82 -6.49
C GLY A 173 -18.02 -19.68 -5.23
N ASP A 174 -16.92 -19.56 -4.49
CA ASP A 174 -16.70 -20.33 -3.27
C ASP A 174 -16.31 -19.45 -2.06
N MET A 175 -16.04 -20.11 -0.92
CA MET A 175 -15.72 -19.45 0.35
C MET A 175 -14.35 -19.88 0.87
N ALA A 176 -13.42 -20.23 -0.02
CA ALA A 176 -12.08 -20.62 0.36
C ALA A 176 -11.43 -19.54 1.25
N GLY A 177 -10.83 -19.96 2.36
CA GLY A 177 -10.25 -19.02 3.34
C GLY A 177 -11.22 -18.50 4.41
N TRP A 178 -12.54 -18.75 4.27
CA TRP A 178 -13.54 -18.41 5.28
C TRP A 178 -14.00 -19.61 6.10
N THR A 179 -14.32 -19.37 7.36
CA THR A 179 -14.91 -20.33 8.29
C THR A 179 -16.28 -19.83 8.74
N SER A 180 -17.33 -20.57 8.38
CA SER A 180 -18.68 -20.31 8.87
C SER A 180 -18.78 -20.67 10.36
N VAL A 181 -18.97 -19.65 11.21
CA VAL A 181 -19.12 -19.81 12.67
C VAL A 181 -20.59 -20.02 13.05
N SER A 182 -21.48 -19.23 12.45
CA SER A 182 -22.93 -19.37 12.61
C SER A 182 -23.66 -18.88 11.36
N GLY A 183 -24.85 -19.44 11.11
CA GLY A 183 -25.62 -19.18 9.89
C GLY A 183 -25.18 -20.05 8.71
N GLY A 184 -25.99 -20.06 7.65
CA GLY A 184 -25.68 -20.76 6.40
C GLY A 184 -25.10 -19.80 5.39
N TRP A 185 -23.78 -19.59 5.45
CA TRP A 185 -23.10 -18.75 4.47
C TRP A 185 -22.89 -19.49 3.15
N TYR A 186 -23.03 -18.75 2.06
CA TYR A 186 -22.87 -19.24 0.71
C TYR A 186 -22.60 -18.06 -0.24
N VAL A 187 -22.18 -18.37 -1.47
CA VAL A 187 -21.92 -17.39 -2.52
C VAL A 187 -22.98 -17.49 -3.62
N PRO A 188 -24.10 -16.74 -3.54
CA PRO A 188 -25.03 -16.62 -4.65
C PRO A 188 -24.49 -15.76 -5.79
N THR A 189 -24.90 -16.09 -7.01
CA THR A 189 -24.85 -15.15 -8.14
C THR A 189 -25.99 -14.15 -8.04
N VAL A 190 -25.67 -12.85 -8.02
CA VAL A 190 -26.63 -11.74 -7.99
C VAL A 190 -26.33 -10.80 -9.14
N GLY A 191 -27.17 -10.84 -10.17
CA GLY A 191 -26.88 -10.12 -11.42
C GLY A 191 -25.76 -10.81 -12.19
N ALA A 192 -24.65 -10.11 -12.40
CA ALA A 192 -23.47 -10.61 -13.11
C ALA A 192 -22.30 -11.01 -12.18
N ASN A 193 -22.44 -10.81 -10.87
CA ASN A 193 -21.38 -11.03 -9.89
C ASN A 193 -21.76 -12.16 -8.94
N ASN A 194 -20.74 -12.81 -8.40
CA ASN A 194 -20.89 -13.69 -7.24
C ASN A 194 -20.60 -12.88 -5.97
N VAL A 195 -21.44 -13.05 -4.93
CA VAL A 195 -21.34 -12.25 -3.70
C VAL A 195 -21.58 -13.13 -2.49
N LEU A 196 -21.04 -12.78 -1.32
CA LEU A 196 -21.24 -13.53 -0.08
C LEU A 196 -22.58 -13.18 0.60
N SER A 197 -23.33 -14.18 1.09
CA SER A 197 -24.55 -13.97 1.88
C SER A 197 -24.77 -15.06 2.94
N SER A 198 -25.59 -14.77 3.95
CA SER A 198 -25.98 -15.70 5.02
C SER A 198 -27.44 -16.17 4.97
N GLY A 199 -28.23 -15.70 3.98
CA GLY A 199 -29.56 -16.21 3.59
C GLY A 199 -30.72 -16.16 4.60
N SER A 200 -30.48 -16.09 5.92
CA SER A 200 -31.49 -16.34 6.96
C SER A 200 -31.94 -15.07 7.72
N ARG A 201 -33.27 -14.92 7.94
CA ARG A 201 -33.88 -13.74 8.60
C ARG A 201 -33.93 -13.82 10.12
N THR A 202 -33.68 -14.99 10.70
CA THR A 202 -33.98 -15.27 12.12
C THR A 202 -32.75 -15.61 12.95
N VAL A 203 -31.57 -15.70 12.33
CA VAL A 203 -30.35 -16.16 12.98
C VAL A 203 -29.26 -15.12 12.79
N THR A 204 -28.63 -14.72 13.90
CA THR A 204 -27.37 -13.97 13.82
C THR A 204 -26.30 -14.88 13.23
N SER A 205 -25.75 -14.45 12.10
CA SER A 205 -24.76 -15.21 11.32
C SER A 205 -23.40 -14.54 11.42
N LEU A 206 -22.34 -15.34 11.53
CA LEU A 206 -20.95 -14.91 11.57
C LEU A 206 -20.10 -15.85 10.70
N THR A 207 -19.33 -15.29 9.79
CA THR A 207 -18.25 -16.00 9.09
C THR A 207 -16.97 -15.22 9.30
N THR A 208 -15.84 -15.92 9.38
CA THR A 208 -14.56 -15.34 9.77
C THR A 208 -13.44 -15.83 8.86
N ALA A 209 -12.42 -14.99 8.67
CA ALA A 209 -11.16 -15.36 8.04
C ALA A 209 -10.03 -15.00 8.99
N ASN A 210 -9.05 -15.92 9.13
CA ASN A 210 -7.92 -15.77 10.04
C ASN A 210 -8.31 -15.47 11.52
N ALA A 211 -9.43 -16.05 11.99
CA ALA A 211 -9.85 -15.91 13.39
C ALA A 211 -8.77 -16.44 14.35
N GLY A 212 -8.47 -15.68 15.40
CA GLY A 212 -7.38 -16.00 16.33
C GLY A 212 -5.99 -15.72 15.74
N GLY A 213 -5.92 -15.20 14.52
CA GLY A 213 -4.71 -14.80 13.85
C GLY A 213 -3.99 -13.64 14.56
N SER A 214 -2.77 -13.40 14.10
CA SER A 214 -1.83 -12.47 14.73
C SER A 214 -1.86 -11.04 14.19
N TRP A 215 -2.76 -10.73 13.25
CA TRP A 215 -2.85 -9.38 12.69
C TRP A 215 -3.20 -8.37 13.77
N THR A 216 -2.37 -7.34 13.92
CA THR A 216 -2.52 -6.29 14.93
C THR A 216 -3.10 -5.02 14.35
N ASP A 217 -2.49 -4.55 13.26
CA ASP A 217 -2.80 -3.31 12.59
C ASP A 217 -2.99 -3.54 11.09
N TYR A 218 -4.17 -3.21 10.59
CA TYR A 218 -4.56 -3.39 9.20
C TYR A 218 -5.75 -2.49 8.87
N ALA A 219 -5.96 -2.28 7.58
CA ALA A 219 -7.23 -1.79 7.06
C ALA A 219 -8.03 -2.98 6.54
N TYR A 220 -9.28 -3.12 6.99
CA TYR A 220 -10.23 -4.07 6.43
C TYR A 220 -11.34 -3.30 5.72
N GLU A 221 -11.52 -3.57 4.44
CA GLU A 221 -12.60 -3.02 3.63
C GLU A 221 -13.40 -4.12 2.94
N ALA A 222 -14.70 -3.88 2.77
CA ALA A 222 -15.59 -4.73 2.01
C ALA A 222 -16.80 -3.95 1.52
N LYS A 223 -17.32 -4.30 0.35
CA LYS A 223 -18.61 -3.83 -0.12
C LYS A 223 -19.73 -4.52 0.66
N THR A 224 -20.74 -3.75 1.05
CA THR A 224 -21.91 -4.20 1.79
C THR A 224 -23.17 -3.64 1.15
N ARG A 225 -24.15 -4.50 0.86
CA ARG A 225 -25.45 -4.11 0.32
C ARG A 225 -26.58 -4.53 1.24
N MET A 226 -27.31 -3.54 1.73
CA MET A 226 -28.46 -3.73 2.62
C MET A 226 -29.71 -4.02 1.77
N GLY A 227 -30.15 -5.28 1.73
CA GLY A 227 -31.25 -5.69 0.84
C GLY A 227 -32.66 -5.25 1.27
N ILE A 228 -32.82 -4.79 2.50
CA ILE A 228 -34.10 -4.35 3.08
C ILE A 228 -33.89 -3.17 4.05
N ALA A 229 -34.94 -2.38 4.28
CA ALA A 229 -34.90 -1.21 5.17
C ALA A 229 -34.67 -1.54 6.67
N ASP A 230 -34.91 -2.78 7.09
CA ASP A 230 -34.69 -3.26 8.47
C ASP A 230 -33.59 -4.33 8.52
N ALA A 231 -32.44 -4.00 7.95
CA ALA A 231 -31.26 -4.86 7.95
C ALA A 231 -30.17 -4.36 8.92
N ASN A 232 -29.47 -5.32 9.53
CA ASN A 232 -28.33 -5.09 10.40
C ASN A 232 -27.16 -5.96 9.96
N ALA A 233 -26.10 -5.34 9.46
CA ALA A 233 -24.94 -6.08 8.98
C ALA A 233 -23.68 -5.21 8.91
N GLY A 234 -22.54 -5.87 9.02
CA GLY A 234 -21.26 -5.18 8.99
C GLY A 234 -20.07 -6.10 8.93
N ILE A 235 -18.93 -5.44 8.91
CA ILE A 235 -17.61 -6.05 8.96
C ILE A 235 -17.19 -6.27 10.43
N ALA A 236 -16.63 -7.43 10.70
CA ALA A 236 -16.00 -7.77 11.97
C ALA A 236 -14.48 -7.72 11.81
N PHE A 237 -13.78 -7.26 12.85
CA PHE A 237 -12.32 -7.14 12.88
C PHE A 237 -11.80 -7.43 14.29
N ARG A 238 -10.50 -7.74 14.38
CA ARG A 238 -9.84 -8.35 15.55
C ARG A 238 -10.60 -9.57 16.04
N VAL A 239 -11.07 -10.39 15.10
CA VAL A 239 -11.80 -11.60 15.40
C VAL A 239 -10.84 -12.63 15.97
N GLN A 240 -10.99 -12.93 17.25
CA GLN A 240 -10.26 -14.01 17.91
C GLN A 240 -11.04 -15.32 17.84
N ASP A 241 -12.35 -15.24 18.05
CA ASP A 241 -13.27 -16.37 18.03
C ASP A 241 -14.74 -15.87 17.91
N ALA A 242 -15.70 -16.77 18.09
CA ALA A 242 -17.14 -16.49 18.03
C ALA A 242 -17.67 -15.52 19.11
N TYR A 243 -16.89 -15.28 20.16
CA TYR A 243 -17.25 -14.50 21.35
C TYR A 243 -16.46 -13.21 21.47
N ASN A 244 -15.32 -13.10 20.77
CA ASN A 244 -14.35 -12.02 20.90
C ASN A 244 -14.04 -11.38 19.54
N TYR A 245 -14.65 -10.21 19.26
CA TYR A 245 -14.44 -9.42 18.05
C TYR A 245 -14.97 -7.99 18.21
N TYR A 246 -14.50 -7.07 17.36
CA TYR A 246 -15.17 -5.80 17.11
C TYR A 246 -16.01 -5.88 15.84
N MET A 247 -17.06 -5.07 15.76
CA MET A 247 -17.94 -5.02 14.58
C MET A 247 -18.35 -3.59 14.27
N TYR A 248 -18.10 -3.17 13.03
CA TYR A 248 -18.64 -1.93 12.48
C TYR A 248 -19.78 -2.26 11.51
N ARG A 249 -21.00 -1.82 11.83
CA ARG A 249 -22.22 -2.19 11.08
C ARG A 249 -23.05 -1.00 10.65
N ILE A 250 -23.79 -1.22 9.56
CA ILE A 250 -24.96 -0.43 9.19
C ILE A 250 -26.17 -1.03 9.93
N ASN A 251 -26.90 -0.17 10.63
CA ASN A 251 -28.19 -0.46 11.22
C ASN A 251 -29.25 0.37 10.49
N SER A 252 -29.89 -0.25 9.47
CA SER A 252 -30.82 0.45 8.60
C SER A 252 -32.13 0.82 9.30
N SER A 253 -32.61 0.04 10.28
CA SER A 253 -33.84 0.36 11.01
C SER A 253 -33.70 1.56 11.92
N ASN A 254 -32.55 1.70 12.59
CA ASN A 254 -32.29 2.83 13.47
C ASN A 254 -31.57 4.00 12.77
N GLN A 255 -31.28 3.87 11.47
CA GLN A 255 -30.55 4.86 10.66
C GLN A 255 -29.24 5.29 11.31
N LYS A 256 -28.41 4.30 11.67
CA LYS A 256 -27.11 4.52 12.33
C LYS A 256 -26.02 3.65 11.73
N LEU A 257 -24.80 4.18 11.82
CA LEU A 257 -23.59 3.37 11.86
C LEU A 257 -23.25 3.10 13.32
N GLU A 258 -22.94 1.85 13.63
CA GLU A 258 -22.69 1.41 15.01
C GLU A 258 -21.41 0.60 15.08
N LEU A 259 -20.56 0.94 16.06
CA LEU A 259 -19.38 0.18 16.42
C LEU A 259 -19.67 -0.58 17.72
N TYR A 260 -19.58 -1.89 17.66
CA TYR A 260 -19.73 -2.79 18.80
C TYR A 260 -18.42 -3.46 19.17
N LYS A 261 -18.31 -3.81 20.45
CA LYS A 261 -17.37 -4.80 20.94
C LYS A 261 -18.10 -6.02 21.49
N SER A 262 -17.65 -7.20 21.11
CA SER A 262 -17.98 -8.47 21.74
C SER A 262 -16.77 -8.92 22.54
N VAL A 263 -16.90 -9.00 23.86
CA VAL A 263 -15.85 -9.52 24.76
C VAL A 263 -16.48 -10.58 25.64
N ASN A 264 -15.96 -11.81 25.61
CA ASN A 264 -16.56 -12.98 26.27
C ASN A 264 -18.05 -13.18 25.91
N GLY A 265 -18.40 -12.87 24.65
CA GLY A 265 -19.77 -12.98 24.13
C GLY A 265 -20.71 -11.85 24.54
N GLN A 266 -20.26 -10.91 25.37
CA GLN A 266 -21.04 -9.73 25.75
C GLN A 266 -20.87 -8.62 24.72
N MET A 267 -21.97 -8.30 24.04
CA MET A 267 -22.03 -7.22 23.04
C MET A 267 -22.31 -5.88 23.71
N THR A 268 -21.37 -4.92 23.56
CA THR A 268 -21.50 -3.55 24.06
C THR A 268 -21.35 -2.55 22.90
N LEU A 269 -22.25 -1.57 22.81
CA LEU A 269 -22.12 -0.47 21.85
C LEU A 269 -20.98 0.46 22.31
N ALA A 270 -19.97 0.63 21.46
CA ALA A 270 -18.81 1.48 21.73
C ALA A 270 -19.01 2.92 21.22
N ALA A 271 -19.59 3.06 20.02
CA ALA A 271 -19.89 4.34 19.41
C ALA A 271 -20.99 4.22 18.34
N SER A 272 -21.68 5.33 18.05
CA SER A 272 -22.69 5.39 16.98
C SER A 272 -22.73 6.77 16.34
N THR A 273 -23.04 6.85 15.05
CA THR A 273 -23.28 8.11 14.33
C THR A 273 -24.49 7.97 13.40
N PRO A 274 -25.28 9.03 13.14
CA PRO A 274 -26.39 8.97 12.20
C PRO A 274 -25.95 8.56 10.79
N PHE A 275 -26.72 7.67 10.16
CA PHE A 275 -26.50 7.25 8.78
C PHE A 275 -27.76 6.60 8.20
N THR A 276 -28.30 7.21 7.15
CA THR A 276 -29.47 6.67 6.46
C THR A 276 -29.01 5.87 5.25
N ALA A 277 -29.01 4.55 5.38
CA ALA A 277 -28.73 3.66 4.26
C ALA A 277 -29.90 3.65 3.27
N VAL A 278 -29.57 3.69 1.99
CA VAL A 278 -30.52 3.53 0.89
C VAL A 278 -30.66 2.05 0.59
N GLU A 279 -31.90 1.57 0.52
CA GLU A 279 -32.20 0.16 0.24
C GLU A 279 -31.53 -0.27 -1.07
N LYS A 280 -30.87 -1.44 -1.07
CA LYS A 280 -30.20 -2.05 -2.23
C LYS A 280 -29.00 -1.27 -2.78
N GLN A 281 -28.58 -0.18 -2.15
CA GLN A 281 -27.32 0.50 -2.48
C GLN A 281 -26.13 -0.29 -1.92
N TRP A 282 -25.06 -0.34 -2.71
CA TRP A 282 -23.75 -0.82 -2.27
C TRP A 282 -23.01 0.30 -1.54
N TYR A 283 -22.39 -0.06 -0.42
CA TYR A 283 -21.52 0.81 0.37
C TYR A 283 -20.18 0.13 0.56
N THR A 284 -19.08 0.86 0.42
CA THR A 284 -17.76 0.37 0.83
C THR A 284 -17.57 0.67 2.31
N MET A 285 -17.68 -0.35 3.16
CA MET A 285 -17.39 -0.23 4.59
C MET A 285 -15.92 -0.48 4.83
N LYS A 286 -15.27 0.36 5.65
CA LYS A 286 -13.85 0.21 5.97
C LYS A 286 -13.57 0.50 7.44
N ALA A 287 -12.76 -0.33 8.06
CA ALA A 287 -12.19 -0.11 9.39
C ALA A 287 -10.66 -0.10 9.29
N VAL A 288 -10.05 1.02 9.69
CA VAL A 288 -8.60 1.16 9.86
C VAL A 288 -8.27 0.92 11.32
N VAL A 289 -7.52 -0.14 11.60
CA VAL A 289 -7.15 -0.61 12.92
C VAL A 289 -5.67 -0.30 13.13
N GLN A 290 -5.33 0.68 13.97
CA GLN A 290 -3.94 1.08 14.21
C GLN A 290 -3.67 1.28 15.71
N GLY A 291 -3.00 0.31 16.33
CA GLY A 291 -2.80 0.26 17.77
C GLY A 291 -4.15 0.22 18.48
N ASN A 292 -4.46 1.26 19.26
CA ASN A 292 -5.79 1.41 19.86
C ASN A 292 -6.72 2.33 19.08
N ARG A 293 -6.26 3.03 18.04
CA ARG A 293 -7.13 3.90 17.23
C ARG A 293 -7.86 3.06 16.19
N ILE A 294 -9.19 3.17 16.18
CA ILE A 294 -10.06 2.57 15.19
C ILE A 294 -10.76 3.71 14.44
N SER A 295 -10.54 3.81 13.14
CA SER A 295 -11.19 4.80 12.27
C SER A 295 -12.09 4.07 11.27
N CYS A 296 -13.36 4.42 11.22
CA CYS A 296 -14.37 3.72 10.42
C CYS A 296 -14.93 4.65 9.33
N TYR A 297 -15.05 4.12 8.12
CA TYR A 297 -15.41 4.85 6.92
C TYR A 297 -16.56 4.17 6.18
N VAL A 298 -17.33 4.97 5.46
CA VAL A 298 -18.26 4.53 4.43
C VAL A 298 -17.97 5.33 3.16
N ASP A 299 -17.75 4.64 2.05
CA ASP A 299 -17.42 5.22 0.73
C ASP A 299 -16.25 6.21 0.82
N GLY A 300 -15.17 5.81 1.50
CA GLY A 300 -13.97 6.62 1.68
C GLY A 300 -14.11 7.79 2.66
N GLN A 301 -15.32 8.14 3.10
CA GLN A 301 -15.54 9.23 4.05
C GLN A 301 -15.43 8.73 5.49
N LEU A 302 -14.61 9.40 6.31
CA LEU A 302 -14.51 9.11 7.74
C LEU A 302 -15.86 9.41 8.41
N LYS A 303 -16.44 8.40 9.07
CA LYS A 303 -17.73 8.53 9.78
C LYS A 303 -17.57 8.50 11.29
N MET A 304 -16.54 7.82 11.79
CA MET A 304 -16.37 7.60 13.23
C MET A 304 -14.92 7.30 13.56
N GLU A 305 -14.49 7.75 14.74
CA GLU A 305 -13.27 7.31 15.38
C GLU A 305 -13.56 6.83 16.80
N TRP A 306 -12.84 5.79 17.22
CA TRP A 306 -12.95 5.22 18.54
C TRP A 306 -11.59 4.74 19.04
N THR A 307 -11.34 4.92 20.34
CA THR A 307 -10.14 4.42 20.99
C THR A 307 -10.45 3.13 21.72
N ASN A 308 -9.87 2.04 21.23
CA ASN A 308 -9.90 0.73 21.85
C ASN A 308 -9.27 0.75 23.24
N PRO A 309 -9.94 0.22 24.28
CA PRO A 309 -9.33 0.03 25.58
C PRO A 309 -8.06 -0.82 25.51
N ALA A 310 -7.00 -0.36 26.16
CA ALA A 310 -5.67 -0.97 26.07
C ALA A 310 -5.58 -2.41 26.62
N ALA A 311 -6.59 -2.87 27.38
CA ALA A 311 -6.66 -4.21 27.94
C ALA A 311 -7.57 -5.17 27.13
N GLU A 312 -8.18 -4.71 26.05
CA GLU A 312 -9.08 -5.53 25.21
C GLU A 312 -8.36 -6.09 23.97
N LEU A 313 -9.12 -6.49 22.95
CA LEU A 313 -8.65 -7.25 21.79
C LEU A 313 -7.62 -6.42 21.00
N LYS A 314 -6.43 -6.98 20.79
CA LYS A 314 -5.31 -6.34 20.06
C LYS A 314 -4.97 -7.04 18.77
N THR A 315 -5.41 -8.28 18.62
CA THR A 315 -5.12 -9.15 17.49
C THR A 315 -6.37 -9.85 17.04
N GLY A 316 -6.36 -10.30 15.79
CA GLY A 316 -7.36 -11.21 15.25
C GLY A 316 -7.66 -10.88 13.80
N GLY A 317 -8.24 -11.85 13.11
CA GLY A 317 -8.63 -11.72 11.72
C GLY A 317 -9.88 -10.88 11.53
N ILE A 318 -10.57 -11.16 10.44
CA ILE A 318 -11.72 -10.42 9.98
C ILE A 318 -12.96 -11.32 9.92
N GLY A 319 -14.11 -10.72 9.67
CA GLY A 319 -15.35 -11.45 9.50
C GLY A 319 -16.45 -10.62 8.87
N PHE A 320 -17.56 -11.29 8.59
CA PHE A 320 -18.83 -10.65 8.29
C PHE A 320 -19.86 -11.12 9.29
N ARG A 321 -20.69 -10.20 9.76
CA ARG A 321 -21.77 -10.51 10.69
C ARG A 321 -23.07 -9.89 10.22
N THR A 322 -24.14 -10.69 10.25
CA THR A 322 -25.50 -10.22 9.95
C THR A 322 -26.46 -10.64 11.06
N THR A 323 -27.49 -9.85 11.27
CA THR A 323 -28.68 -10.24 12.06
C THR A 323 -29.94 -10.22 11.19
N SER A 324 -29.78 -10.08 9.87
CA SER A 324 -30.86 -9.97 8.89
C SER A 324 -30.50 -10.74 7.61
N ALA A 325 -31.52 -11.19 6.87
CA ALA A 325 -31.33 -11.77 5.54
C ALA A 325 -31.22 -10.72 4.45
N GLY A 326 -30.80 -11.14 3.25
CA GLY A 326 -30.77 -10.31 2.05
C GLY A 326 -29.62 -9.30 2.03
N VAL A 327 -28.69 -9.42 2.98
CA VAL A 327 -27.44 -8.68 2.95
C VAL A 327 -26.45 -9.42 2.05
N HIS A 328 -25.75 -8.66 1.22
CA HIS A 328 -24.68 -9.18 0.39
C HIS A 328 -23.38 -8.46 0.75
N PHE A 329 -22.28 -9.20 0.74
CA PHE A 329 -20.93 -8.68 0.87
C PHE A 329 -20.10 -9.05 -0.35
N ASP A 330 -19.13 -8.22 -0.67
CA ASP A 330 -18.27 -8.39 -1.84
C ASP A 330 -16.92 -7.67 -1.60
N ASP A 331 -15.91 -7.96 -2.41
CA ASP A 331 -14.59 -7.31 -2.40
C ASP A 331 -13.97 -7.17 -1.00
N ALA A 332 -13.88 -8.28 -0.25
CA ALA A 332 -13.20 -8.29 1.05
C ALA A 332 -11.70 -8.12 0.85
N LYS A 333 -11.10 -7.07 1.43
CA LYS A 333 -9.67 -6.77 1.31
C LYS A 333 -9.08 -6.37 2.64
N VAL A 334 -7.94 -6.96 2.98
CA VAL A 334 -7.17 -6.64 4.17
C VAL A 334 -5.79 -6.13 3.77
N SER A 335 -5.52 -4.85 4.00
CA SER A 335 -4.25 -4.22 3.70
C SER A 335 -3.42 -4.03 4.97
N PRO A 336 -2.09 -4.22 4.93
CA PRO A 336 -1.22 -3.79 6.02
C PRO A 336 -1.24 -2.26 6.17
N ILE A 337 -0.87 -1.76 7.36
CA ILE A 337 -0.68 -0.32 7.57
C ILE A 337 0.75 0.05 7.17
N ILE A 338 0.89 0.97 6.21
CA ILE A 338 2.16 1.63 5.91
C ILE A 338 2.46 2.59 7.07
N ARG A 339 3.53 2.29 7.81
CA ARG A 339 4.00 3.09 8.95
C ARG A 339 4.96 4.19 8.53
N PHE A 340 5.70 3.94 7.46
CA PHE A 340 6.68 4.84 6.89
C PHE A 340 6.96 4.40 5.45
N SER A 341 7.25 5.37 4.58
CA SER A 341 7.76 5.14 3.23
C SER A 341 8.60 6.34 2.81
N ASP A 342 9.70 6.10 2.12
CA ASP A 342 10.54 7.12 1.50
C ASP A 342 11.26 6.52 0.29
N ASP A 343 11.00 7.10 -0.88
CA ASP A 343 11.64 6.79 -2.15
C ASP A 343 12.74 7.82 -2.49
N PHE A 344 13.01 8.77 -1.59
CA PHE A 344 14.02 9.83 -1.73
C PHE A 344 13.86 10.74 -2.97
N GLU A 345 12.76 10.62 -3.71
CA GLU A 345 12.50 11.37 -4.94
C GLU A 345 12.22 12.86 -4.68
N ASP A 346 11.93 13.20 -3.42
CA ASP A 346 11.86 14.58 -2.95
C ASP A 346 13.24 15.26 -2.82
N GLY A 347 14.32 14.52 -3.09
CA GLY A 347 15.68 15.03 -3.17
C GLY A 347 16.30 15.36 -1.82
N ASN A 348 15.70 14.94 -0.71
CA ASN A 348 16.17 15.31 0.61
C ASN A 348 16.11 14.13 1.60
N THR A 349 16.62 14.35 2.81
CA THR A 349 16.64 13.34 3.88
C THR A 349 15.73 13.77 5.04
N THR A 350 14.66 14.52 4.77
CA THR A 350 13.77 15.04 5.82
C THR A 350 13.17 13.89 6.61
N GLY A 351 13.16 14.01 7.93
CA GLY A 351 12.72 12.94 8.84
C GLY A 351 13.81 11.93 9.18
N TRP A 352 14.86 11.79 8.37
CA TRP A 352 16.01 10.96 8.71
C TRP A 352 16.99 11.69 9.62
N THR A 353 17.59 10.96 10.55
CA THR A 353 18.64 11.45 11.46
C THR A 353 19.90 10.62 11.26
N ALA A 354 20.94 11.25 10.71
CA ALA A 354 22.28 10.65 10.63
C ALA A 354 22.97 10.71 11.99
N ALA A 355 23.40 9.55 12.50
CA ALA A 355 24.22 9.47 13.71
C ALA A 355 25.72 9.45 13.38
N SER A 356 26.09 8.93 12.21
CA SER A 356 27.44 8.96 11.66
C SER A 356 27.44 8.81 10.15
N GLY A 357 28.57 9.13 9.53
CA GLY A 357 28.74 9.12 8.07
C GLY A 357 28.36 10.44 7.42
N SER A 358 28.43 10.45 6.10
CA SER A 358 27.96 11.55 5.26
C SER A 358 26.89 10.98 4.35
N TRP A 359 25.67 11.47 4.51
CA TRP A 359 24.49 11.00 3.79
C TRP A 359 23.93 12.16 3.00
N SER A 360 23.63 11.93 1.74
CA SER A 360 22.90 12.87 0.91
C SER A 360 22.12 12.10 -0.14
N VAL A 361 21.01 12.67 -0.58
CA VAL A 361 20.38 12.20 -1.81
C VAL A 361 21.29 12.63 -2.96
N SER A 362 21.71 11.66 -3.77
CA SER A 362 22.53 11.90 -4.96
C SER A 362 21.73 11.55 -6.22
N SER A 363 22.09 12.19 -7.33
CA SER A 363 21.40 12.02 -8.62
C SER A 363 22.35 11.43 -9.66
N ASP A 364 22.08 10.20 -10.09
CA ASP A 364 22.64 9.59 -11.31
C ASP A 364 21.55 8.73 -11.99
N GLY A 365 20.56 9.44 -12.55
CA GLY A 365 19.27 8.87 -12.96
C GLY A 365 18.20 9.12 -11.88
N LEU A 366 18.03 8.14 -10.99
CA LEU A 366 17.08 8.15 -9.88
C LEU A 366 17.68 8.94 -8.69
N LYS A 367 16.84 9.56 -7.84
CA LYS A 367 17.33 10.21 -6.63
C LYS A 367 17.40 9.19 -5.51
N VAL A 368 18.62 8.80 -5.17
CA VAL A 368 18.83 7.75 -4.18
C VAL A 368 19.59 8.28 -2.99
N LEU A 369 19.21 7.81 -1.81
CA LEU A 369 19.99 8.06 -0.61
C LEU A 369 21.36 7.41 -0.78
N THR A 370 22.41 8.22 -0.73
CA THR A 370 23.79 7.76 -0.89
C THR A 370 24.59 8.08 0.36
N GLN A 371 25.33 7.08 0.80
CA GLN A 371 26.32 7.21 1.84
C GLN A 371 27.69 7.42 1.20
N HIS A 372 28.49 8.38 1.68
CA HIS A 372 29.80 8.73 1.09
C HIS A 372 31.02 8.40 1.98
N SER A 373 30.82 7.89 3.20
CA SER A 373 31.91 7.66 4.16
C SER A 373 32.51 6.25 4.03
N TRP A 374 33.84 6.16 4.02
CA TRP A 374 34.57 4.89 4.04
C TRP A 374 34.53 4.19 5.41
N THR A 375 34.03 4.86 6.45
CA THR A 375 33.87 4.31 7.80
C THR A 375 32.42 3.92 8.08
N ALA A 376 32.20 3.27 9.22
CA ALA A 376 30.86 2.87 9.64
C ALA A 376 29.92 4.10 9.74
N ALA A 377 28.86 4.08 8.94
CA ALA A 377 27.82 5.10 8.92
C ALA A 377 26.48 4.53 9.34
N LEU A 378 25.68 5.36 10.00
CA LEU A 378 24.37 5.00 10.50
C LEU A 378 23.42 6.19 10.39
N MET A 379 22.24 5.94 9.83
CA MET A 379 21.12 6.88 9.89
C MET A 379 19.83 6.15 10.22
N THR A 380 18.88 6.86 10.83
CA THR A 380 17.62 6.27 11.33
C THR A 380 16.44 7.16 11.02
N VAL A 381 15.25 6.57 10.98
CA VAL A 381 13.98 7.27 10.77
C VAL A 381 12.86 6.54 11.51
N GLY A 382 11.77 7.28 11.73
CA GLY A 382 10.55 6.74 12.31
C GLY A 382 10.57 6.65 13.83
N ASP A 383 9.67 5.83 14.34
CA ASP A 383 9.29 5.75 15.75
C ASP A 383 9.71 4.44 16.41
N SER A 384 9.38 4.28 17.69
CA SER A 384 9.59 3.05 18.44
C SER A 384 8.53 1.99 18.09
N TRP A 385 8.67 1.36 16.92
CA TRP A 385 7.79 0.26 16.50
C TRP A 385 8.28 -1.07 17.08
N THR A 386 7.35 -2.00 17.36
CA THR A 386 7.65 -3.32 17.91
C THR A 386 7.75 -4.38 16.83
N ASP A 387 6.62 -4.71 16.20
CA ASP A 387 6.50 -5.76 15.20
C ASP A 387 6.11 -5.15 13.85
N TYR A 388 6.94 -5.38 12.83
CA TYR A 388 6.81 -4.81 11.50
C TYR A 388 7.60 -5.62 10.47
N SER A 389 7.40 -5.33 9.19
CA SER A 389 8.43 -5.59 8.20
C SER A 389 9.03 -4.29 7.70
N TYR A 390 10.35 -4.24 7.57
CA TYR A 390 11.08 -3.15 6.96
C TYR A 390 11.79 -3.66 5.71
N GLU A 391 11.57 -2.98 4.60
CA GLU A 391 12.17 -3.30 3.30
C GLU A 391 12.77 -2.04 2.70
N ALA A 392 13.87 -2.22 1.97
CA ALA A 392 14.51 -1.18 1.19
C ALA A 392 15.31 -1.80 0.05
N SER A 393 15.46 -1.06 -1.04
CA SER A 393 16.38 -1.36 -2.12
C SER A 393 17.79 -0.94 -1.70
N VAL A 394 18.80 -1.78 -1.97
CA VAL A 394 20.22 -1.47 -1.73
C VAL A 394 21.05 -1.79 -2.97
N LYS A 395 21.93 -0.85 -3.36
CA LYS A 395 22.92 -1.01 -4.41
C LYS A 395 24.30 -0.72 -3.87
N MET A 396 25.23 -1.63 -4.14
CA MET A 396 26.61 -1.52 -3.71
C MET A 396 27.54 -1.54 -4.94
N PRO A 397 28.35 -0.48 -5.16
CA PRO A 397 29.21 -0.40 -6.34
C PRO A 397 30.51 -1.23 -6.21
N VAL A 398 30.90 -1.60 -4.98
CA VAL A 398 32.22 -2.18 -4.68
C VAL A 398 32.12 -3.67 -4.30
N ALA A 399 33.09 -4.48 -4.74
CA ALA A 399 33.15 -5.92 -4.45
C ALA A 399 33.23 -6.26 -2.95
N ASP A 400 33.79 -5.36 -2.13
CA ASP A 400 33.99 -5.56 -0.69
C ASP A 400 33.02 -4.74 0.18
N ALA A 401 31.91 -4.27 -0.40
CA ALA A 401 30.95 -3.45 0.31
C ALA A 401 30.17 -4.23 1.39
N ASN A 402 29.87 -3.55 2.50
CA ASN A 402 28.90 -4.03 3.49
C ASN A 402 27.81 -2.99 3.72
N ALA A 403 26.57 -3.36 3.44
CA ALA A 403 25.42 -2.50 3.58
C ALA A 403 24.18 -3.28 4.00
N GLY A 404 23.33 -2.64 4.80
CA GLY A 404 22.11 -3.28 5.23
C GLY A 404 21.15 -2.34 5.92
N ILE A 405 20.02 -2.94 6.26
CA ILE A 405 18.95 -2.31 7.01
C ILE A 405 19.13 -2.54 8.50
N LEU A 406 18.79 -1.52 9.27
CA LEU A 406 18.69 -1.57 10.72
C LEU A 406 17.22 -1.61 11.13
N PHE A 407 16.95 -2.35 12.20
CA PHE A 407 15.62 -2.43 12.78
C PHE A 407 15.70 -2.57 14.30
N ARG A 408 14.63 -2.12 14.95
CA ARG A 408 14.51 -1.91 16.40
C ARG A 408 15.69 -1.12 16.97
N VAL A 409 16.06 -0.06 16.27
CA VAL A 409 17.15 0.84 16.67
C VAL A 409 16.68 1.69 17.85
N GLN A 410 17.34 1.53 18.99
CA GLN A 410 17.12 2.35 20.18
C GLN A 410 18.12 3.51 20.20
N ASP A 411 19.38 3.22 19.85
CA ASP A 411 20.48 4.16 19.73
C ASP A 411 21.61 3.53 18.89
N THR A 412 22.76 4.22 18.79
CA THR A 412 23.94 3.77 18.03
C THR A 412 24.65 2.53 18.57
N ASN A 413 24.28 2.05 19.77
CA ASN A 413 24.83 0.87 20.43
C ASN A 413 23.86 -0.31 20.48
N ASN A 414 22.56 -0.07 20.23
CA ASN A 414 21.47 -0.99 20.49
C ASN A 414 20.53 -1.10 19.27
N TYR A 415 20.72 -2.14 18.45
CA TYR A 415 19.95 -2.39 17.22
C TYR A 415 20.12 -3.83 16.72
N TYR A 416 19.24 -4.27 15.83
CA TYR A 416 19.48 -5.40 14.94
C TYR A 416 19.85 -4.90 13.54
N MET A 417 20.60 -5.72 12.80
CA MET A 417 21.03 -5.41 11.44
C MET A 417 20.94 -6.64 10.56
N TYR A 418 20.30 -6.51 9.41
CA TYR A 418 20.36 -7.49 8.34
C TYR A 418 21.08 -6.87 7.15
N ARG A 419 22.20 -7.46 6.73
CA ARG A 419 23.10 -6.88 5.74
C ARG A 419 23.54 -7.87 4.68
N ILE A 420 23.90 -7.30 3.53
CA ILE A 420 24.74 -7.97 2.54
C ILE A 420 26.20 -7.67 2.90
N ASN A 421 27.01 -8.73 2.95
CA ASN A 421 28.45 -8.66 3.05
C ASN A 421 29.05 -9.20 1.75
N ALA A 422 29.39 -8.29 0.84
CA ALA A 422 29.90 -8.65 -0.48
C ALA A 422 31.30 -9.28 -0.40
N SER A 423 32.16 -8.79 0.52
CA SER A 423 33.53 -9.29 0.70
C SER A 423 33.59 -10.79 1.07
N ASN A 424 32.68 -11.24 1.94
CA ASN A 424 32.62 -12.64 2.39
C ASN A 424 31.55 -13.45 1.66
N GLN A 425 30.81 -12.85 0.72
CA GLN A 425 29.70 -13.46 0.00
C GLN A 425 28.65 -14.05 0.95
N LYS A 426 28.18 -13.23 1.90
CA LYS A 426 27.20 -13.62 2.91
C LYS A 426 26.05 -12.63 3.02
N LEU A 427 24.88 -13.16 3.34
CA LEU A 427 23.86 -12.44 4.09
C LEU A 427 24.09 -12.69 5.57
N GLU A 428 24.04 -11.64 6.37
CA GLU A 428 24.37 -11.69 7.78
C GLU A 428 23.32 -10.96 8.61
N LEU A 429 22.84 -11.64 9.65
CA LEU A 429 21.97 -11.08 10.66
C LEU A 429 22.77 -10.88 11.95
N TYR A 430 22.78 -9.65 12.44
CA TYR A 430 23.49 -9.23 13.64
C TYR A 430 22.54 -8.67 14.70
N LYS A 431 22.98 -8.78 15.94
CA LYS A 431 22.47 -8.03 17.09
C LYS A 431 23.60 -7.17 17.67
N SER A 432 23.33 -5.90 17.94
CA SER A 432 24.20 -5.01 18.71
C SER A 432 23.54 -4.69 20.05
N VAL A 433 24.19 -5.04 21.16
CA VAL A 433 23.73 -4.70 22.53
C VAL A 433 24.89 -4.08 23.30
N SER A 434 24.68 -2.88 23.87
CA SER A 434 25.74 -2.12 24.54
C SER A 434 27.00 -1.96 23.66
N GLY A 435 26.80 -1.79 22.35
CA GLY A 435 27.87 -1.61 21.37
C GLY A 435 28.59 -2.90 20.94
N GLN A 436 28.23 -4.06 21.50
CA GLN A 436 28.79 -5.36 21.13
C GLN A 436 28.01 -5.97 19.96
N LEU A 437 28.62 -5.99 18.79
CA LEU A 437 28.04 -6.53 17.56
C LEU A 437 28.27 -8.05 17.47
N THR A 438 27.19 -8.82 17.53
CA THR A 438 27.19 -10.30 17.54
C THR A 438 26.49 -10.83 16.29
N LEU A 439 27.17 -11.68 15.51
CA LEU A 439 26.56 -12.40 14.38
C LEU A 439 25.67 -13.52 14.93
N VAL A 440 24.39 -13.55 14.53
CA VAL A 440 23.42 -14.53 15.03
C VAL A 440 22.89 -15.48 13.95
N SER A 441 22.96 -15.08 12.68
CA SER A 441 22.66 -15.97 11.55
C SER A 441 23.42 -15.52 10.31
N SER A 442 23.79 -16.47 9.44
CA SER A 442 24.41 -16.15 8.15
C SER A 442 24.04 -17.18 7.09
N THR A 443 24.05 -16.77 5.82
CA THR A 443 23.75 -17.65 4.67
C THR A 443 24.60 -17.21 3.46
N PRO A 444 25.09 -18.14 2.62
CA PRO A 444 25.82 -17.78 1.40
C PRO A 444 24.99 -16.89 0.47
N PHE A 445 25.59 -15.82 -0.04
CA PHE A 445 24.99 -14.92 -1.02
C PHE A 445 26.08 -14.13 -1.76
N ALA A 446 26.17 -14.32 -3.07
CA ALA A 446 27.11 -13.59 -3.91
C ALA A 446 26.40 -12.39 -4.55
N ALA A 447 26.62 -11.20 -4.00
CA ALA A 447 26.13 -9.96 -4.58
C ALA A 447 26.93 -9.57 -5.81
N GLN A 448 26.26 -9.03 -6.83
CA GLN A 448 26.88 -8.45 -8.01
C GLN A 448 27.05 -6.95 -7.80
N ALA A 449 28.21 -6.42 -8.19
CA ALA A 449 28.46 -4.99 -8.12
C ALA A 449 27.46 -4.21 -8.99
N ASN A 450 27.00 -3.06 -8.47
CA ASN A 450 26.01 -2.19 -9.11
C ASN A 450 24.63 -2.81 -9.36
N GLN A 451 24.33 -3.97 -8.77
CA GLN A 451 22.98 -4.53 -8.79
C GLN A 451 22.16 -4.03 -7.59
N TRP A 452 20.90 -3.68 -7.84
CA TRP A 452 19.91 -3.44 -6.79
C TRP A 452 19.38 -4.75 -6.23
N TYR A 453 19.27 -4.81 -4.91
CA TYR A 453 18.64 -5.90 -4.17
C TYR A 453 17.58 -5.34 -3.23
N ALA A 454 16.38 -5.93 -3.22
CA ALA A 454 15.37 -5.61 -2.22
C ALA A 454 15.65 -6.43 -0.96
N ILE A 455 16.16 -5.78 0.10
CA ILE A 455 16.44 -6.42 1.38
C ILE A 455 15.30 -6.15 2.37
N LYS A 456 14.81 -7.21 3.02
CA LYS A 456 13.70 -7.12 3.97
C LYS A 456 14.00 -7.84 5.27
N ALA A 457 13.62 -7.22 6.38
CA ALA A 457 13.52 -7.87 7.68
C ALA A 457 12.05 -7.89 8.12
N SER A 458 11.53 -9.06 8.47
CA SER A 458 10.24 -9.21 9.17
C SER A 458 10.51 -9.56 10.62
N VAL A 459 10.02 -8.72 11.53
CA VAL A 459 10.21 -8.87 12.99
C VAL A 459 8.89 -9.04 13.70
N LYS A 460 8.80 -10.09 14.53
CA LYS A 460 7.59 -10.43 15.29
C LYS A 460 7.95 -11.05 16.62
N GLY A 461 7.68 -10.35 17.72
CA GLY A 461 8.17 -10.75 19.04
C GLY A 461 9.70 -10.85 19.04
N ASN A 462 10.25 -12.03 19.27
CA ASN A 462 11.70 -12.28 19.20
C ASN A 462 12.15 -12.91 17.87
N ALA A 463 11.22 -13.24 16.98
CA ALA A 463 11.52 -13.86 15.70
C ALA A 463 11.88 -12.81 14.64
N VAL A 464 12.90 -13.11 13.85
CA VAL A 464 13.42 -12.28 12.77
C VAL A 464 13.59 -13.16 11.53
N LYS A 465 13.01 -12.72 10.42
CA LYS A 465 13.20 -13.33 9.09
C LYS A 465 13.84 -12.33 8.16
N GLY A 466 14.91 -12.73 7.47
CA GLY A 466 15.62 -11.93 6.48
C GLY A 466 15.35 -12.44 5.06
N TYR A 467 15.03 -11.53 4.15
CA TYR A 467 14.72 -11.83 2.75
C TYR A 467 15.58 -10.98 1.82
N VAL A 468 15.82 -11.52 0.63
CA VAL A 468 16.37 -10.77 -0.51
C VAL A 468 15.54 -11.08 -1.74
N ASP A 469 15.08 -10.04 -2.44
CA ASP A 469 14.23 -10.11 -3.62
C ASP A 469 12.99 -10.99 -3.39
N GLY A 470 12.36 -10.79 -2.23
CA GLY A 470 11.18 -11.54 -1.77
C GLY A 470 11.44 -12.97 -1.30
N ALA A 471 12.63 -13.55 -1.52
CA ALA A 471 12.97 -14.90 -1.10
C ALA A 471 13.49 -14.93 0.34
N LEU A 472 12.96 -15.81 1.19
CA LEU A 472 13.46 -16.03 2.56
C LEU A 472 14.89 -16.60 2.50
N LYS A 473 15.81 -15.97 3.24
CA LYS A 473 17.24 -16.36 3.27
C LYS A 473 17.71 -16.73 4.67
N THR A 474 17.26 -16.00 5.69
CA THR A 474 17.63 -16.27 7.09
C THR A 474 16.40 -16.26 7.98
N GLU A 475 16.42 -17.09 9.03
CA GLU A 475 15.43 -17.07 10.10
C GLU A 475 16.17 -17.28 11.43
N TRP A 476 15.81 -16.49 12.43
CA TRP A 476 16.41 -16.54 13.75
C TRP A 476 15.40 -16.08 14.80
N THR A 477 15.40 -16.75 15.95
CA THR A 477 14.63 -16.33 17.12
C THR A 477 15.61 -15.96 18.21
N ASN A 478 15.52 -14.73 18.71
CA ASN A 478 16.34 -14.30 19.82
C ASN A 478 15.96 -15.09 21.09
N PRO A 479 16.89 -15.85 21.70
CA PRO A 479 16.61 -16.59 22.93
C PRO A 479 16.30 -15.67 24.13
N VAL A 480 16.62 -14.37 24.04
CA VAL A 480 16.36 -13.38 25.08
C VAL A 480 15.43 -12.28 24.54
N ALA A 481 14.45 -11.85 25.33
CA ALA A 481 13.61 -10.71 25.00
C ALA A 481 14.36 -9.40 25.27
N GLU A 482 15.02 -8.88 24.24
CA GLU A 482 15.77 -7.62 24.26
C GLU A 482 15.54 -6.87 22.94
N LEU A 483 15.77 -5.54 22.94
CA LEU A 483 15.51 -4.68 21.78
C LEU A 483 14.12 -4.95 21.19
N THR A 484 13.07 -4.81 22.00
CA THR A 484 11.70 -5.20 21.61
C THR A 484 10.97 -4.15 20.79
N ALA A 485 11.51 -2.93 20.73
CA ALA A 485 10.99 -1.84 19.93
C ALA A 485 12.12 -0.88 19.52
N GLY A 486 11.90 -0.15 18.43
CA GLY A 486 12.79 0.92 18.00
C GLY A 486 12.58 1.31 16.54
N LYS A 487 13.35 2.32 16.12
CA LYS A 487 13.36 2.89 14.77
C LYS A 487 13.87 1.90 13.73
N VAL A 488 13.75 2.28 12.46
CA VAL A 488 14.45 1.64 11.34
C VAL A 488 15.59 2.53 10.87
N GLY A 489 16.47 2.00 10.02
CA GLY A 489 17.59 2.77 9.51
C GLY A 489 18.43 2.05 8.49
N PHE A 490 19.53 2.68 8.12
CA PHE A 490 20.56 2.11 7.26
C PHE A 490 21.90 2.10 7.97
N ARG A 491 22.71 1.10 7.63
CA ARG A 491 24.11 1.03 8.08
C ARG A 491 25.00 0.55 6.96
N THR A 492 26.12 1.23 6.79
CA THR A 492 27.18 0.83 5.87
C THR A 492 28.51 0.78 6.60
N THR A 493 29.49 0.07 6.04
CA THR A 493 30.92 0.20 6.40
C THR A 493 31.77 0.47 5.17
N SER A 494 31.18 1.07 4.15
CA SER A 494 31.74 1.28 2.82
C SER A 494 31.11 2.55 2.25
N ALA A 495 31.88 3.29 1.46
CA ALA A 495 31.41 4.46 0.74
C ALA A 495 30.59 4.06 -0.49
N ASP A 496 29.81 5.02 -0.98
CA ASP A 496 29.05 5.03 -2.23
C ASP A 496 27.96 3.95 -2.31
N VAL A 497 27.48 3.48 -1.17
CA VAL A 497 26.30 2.62 -1.10
C VAL A 497 25.05 3.46 -1.29
N SER A 498 24.17 3.03 -2.19
CA SER A 498 22.87 3.64 -2.43
C SER A 498 21.75 2.82 -1.79
N PHE A 499 20.77 3.51 -1.24
CA PHE A 499 19.51 2.97 -0.75
C PHE A 499 18.33 3.70 -1.39
N ASP A 500 17.24 2.98 -1.54
CA ASP A 500 16.00 3.47 -2.14
C ASP A 500 14.79 2.68 -1.62
N ASP A 501 13.57 3.11 -1.95
CA ASP A 501 12.30 2.43 -1.66
C ASP A 501 12.18 1.95 -0.19
N ALA A 502 12.50 2.81 0.77
CA ALA A 502 12.49 2.46 2.18
C ALA A 502 11.06 2.46 2.72
N PHE A 503 10.47 1.31 3.07
CA PHE A 503 9.12 1.28 3.62
C PHE A 503 8.93 0.30 4.79
N VAL A 504 8.06 0.68 5.71
CA VAL A 504 7.71 -0.08 6.92
C VAL A 504 6.23 -0.43 6.88
N LEU A 505 5.92 -1.71 6.98
CA LEU A 505 4.56 -2.23 7.09
C LEU A 505 4.34 -2.78 8.50
N SER A 506 3.13 -2.61 9.05
CA SER A 506 2.74 -3.34 10.26
C SER A 506 2.95 -4.85 10.08
N SER A 507 3.47 -5.52 11.11
CA SER A 507 3.61 -6.98 11.05
C SER A 507 2.23 -7.61 11.10
N ASN A 508 2.08 -8.72 10.41
CA ASN A 508 0.85 -9.50 10.41
C ASN A 508 1.14 -10.95 10.79
#